data_AF-A0A0N4Y361-F1
#
_entry.id   AF-A0A0N4Y361-F1
#
_cell.length_a   1.000
_cell.length_b   1.000
_cell.length_c   1.000
_cell.angle_alpha   90.00
_cell.angle_beta   90.00
_cell.angle_gamma   90.00
#
_symmetry.space_group_name_H-M   'P 1'
#
loop_
_entity.id
_entity.type
_entity.pdbx_description
1 polymer ?
#
loop_
_entity_poly.entity_id
_entity_poly.type
_entity_poly.pdbx_seq_one_letter_code
_entity_poly.pdbx_strand_id
1 'polypeptide(L)' 'MPYTLEQLIESYRRVFSIGTGFVVVFMAHVFETVVQNPTNEQRQEIIEKTEYLLDDMFHYYERNVELRKIER' A
#
# COMPACT_ATOMS: atom_id res chain seq x y z
N MET A 1 -23.57 3.73 17.51
CA MET A 1 -23.33 2.32 17.14
C MET A 1 -21.87 2.22 16.75
N PRO A 2 -21.04 1.36 17.37
CA PRO A 2 -19.66 1.18 16.92
C PRO A 2 -19.67 0.67 15.47
N TYR A 3 -18.65 1.06 14.69
CA TYR A 3 -18.50 0.58 13.31
C TYR A 3 -18.43 -0.95 13.27
N THR A 4 -19.00 -1.55 12.23
CA THR A 4 -18.83 -2.99 11.99
C THR A 4 -17.42 -3.28 11.47
N LEU A 5 -16.97 -4.53 11.64
CA LEU A 5 -15.68 -4.95 11.09
C LEU A 5 -15.59 -4.71 9.58
N GLU A 6 -16.68 -4.95 8.87
CA GLU A 6 -16.78 -4.72 7.42
C GLU A 6 -16.59 -3.25 7.06
N GLN A 7 -17.20 -2.34 7.82
CA GLN A 7 -17.03 -0.89 7.62
C GLN A 7 -15.58 -0.46 7.87
N LEU A 8 -14.91 -1.07 8.85
CA LEU A 8 -13.51 -0.77 9.13
C LEU A 8 -12.60 -1.27 8.01
N ILE A 9 -12.81 -2.49 7.52
CA ILE A 9 -12.05 -3.06 6.40
C ILE A 9 -12.26 -2.22 5.14
N GLU A 10 -13.50 -1.80 4.86
CA GLU A 10 -13.81 -0.98 3.70
C GLU A 10 -13.16 0.41 3.78
N SER A 11 -13.21 1.04 4.95
CA SER A 11 -12.56 2.34 5.15
C SER A 11 -11.04 2.25 4.95
N TYR A 12 -10.40 1.18 5.43
CA TYR A 12 -8.98 0.91 5.16
C TYR A 12 -8.69 0.80 3.65
N ARG A 13 -9.47 0.00 2.91
CA ARG A 13 -9.30 -0.17 1.45
C ARG A 13 -9.47 1.12 0.66
N ARG A 14 -10.37 2.01 1.10
CA ARG A 14 -10.58 3.32 0.47
C ARG A 14 -9.36 4.23 0.60
N VAL A 15 -8.71 4.21 1.77
CA VAL A 15 -7.55 5.08 2.03
C VAL A 15 -6.20 4.43 1.69
N PHE A 16 -6.17 3.11 1.50
CA PHE A 16 -4.97 2.32 1.25
C PHE A 16 -4.11 2.91 0.13
N SER A 17 -4.72 3.18 -1.04
CA SER A 17 -3.99 3.72 -2.19
C SER A 17 -3.23 5.02 -1.91
N ILE A 18 -3.81 5.92 -1.11
CA ILE A 18 -3.19 7.19 -0.72
C ILE A 18 -2.05 6.91 0.27
N GLY A 19 -2.30 6.11 1.31
CA GLY A 19 -1.32 5.79 2.33
C GLY A 19 -0.09 5.07 1.76
N THR A 20 -0.32 4.10 0.87
CA THR A 20 0.73 3.34 0.19
C THR A 20 1.59 4.25 -0.68
N GLY A 21 0.97 5.20 -1.41
CA GLY A 21 1.71 6.19 -2.20
C GLY A 21 2.72 7.01 -1.36
N PHE A 22 2.37 7.37 -0.12
CA PHE A 22 3.31 8.02 0.79
C PHE A 22 4.43 7.07 1.25
N VAL A 23 4.10 5.83 1.61
CA VAL A 23 5.06 4.87 2.17
C VAL A 23 6.11 4.44 1.15
N VAL A 24 5.71 4.17 -0.09
CA VAL A 24 6.62 3.66 -1.13
C VAL A 24 7.81 4.60 -1.38
N VAL A 25 7.59 5.92 -1.32
CA VAL A 25 8.65 6.93 -1.51
C VAL A 25 9.76 6.83 -0.45
N PHE A 26 9.42 6.43 0.77
CA PHE A 26 10.38 6.30 1.87
C PHE A 26 10.91 4.88 2.08
N MET A 27 10.31 3.89 1.43
CA MET A 27 10.53 2.47 1.72
C MET A 27 11.99 2.04 1.49
N ALA A 28 12.58 2.45 0.38
CA ALA A 28 13.99 2.18 0.08
C ALA A 28 14.94 2.81 1.12
N HIS A 29 14.69 4.07 1.50
CA HIS A 29 15.53 4.77 2.48
C HIS A 29 15.44 4.17 3.88
N VAL A 30 14.22 3.81 4.31
CA VAL A 30 13.99 3.15 5.60
C VAL A 30 14.69 1.79 5.62
N PHE A 31 14.59 1.02 4.54
CA PHE A 31 15.24 -0.28 4.46
C PHE A 31 16.76 -0.20 4.60
N GLU A 32 17.41 0.67 3.82
CA GLU A 32 18.87 0.80 3.86
C GLU A 32 19.36 1.27 5.23
N THR A 33 18.60 2.16 5.88
CA THR A 33 18.93 2.67 7.22
C THR A 33 18.75 1.61 8.31
N VAL A 34 17.71 0.77 8.23
CA VAL A 34 17.39 -0.22 9.27
C VAL A 34 18.24 -1.47 9.15
N VAL A 35 18.46 -1.98 7.94
CA VAL A 35 19.13 -3.29 7.75
C VAL A 35 20.65 -3.19 7.75
N GLN A 36 21.23 -2.00 7.49
CA GLN A 36 22.68 -1.71 7.51
C GLN A 36 23.53 -2.71 6.70
N ASN A 37 23.94 -2.32 5.49
CA ASN A 37 24.63 -3.19 4.52
C ASN A 37 23.79 -4.41 4.09
N PRO A 38 22.58 -4.21 3.54
CA PRO A 38 21.73 -5.31 3.10
C PRO A 38 22.41 -6.13 1.98
N THR A 39 22.25 -7.45 2.04
CA THR A 39 22.70 -8.36 0.98
C THR A 39 21.89 -8.14 -0.30
N ASN A 40 22.41 -8.62 -1.43
CA ASN A 40 21.68 -8.56 -2.70
C ASN A 40 20.33 -9.30 -2.63
N GLU A 41 20.27 -10.41 -1.89
CA GLU A 41 19.03 -11.17 -1.67
C GLU A 41 18.00 -10.34 -0.91
N GLN A 42 18.40 -9.65 0.16
CA GLN A 42 17.50 -8.79 0.93
C GLN A 42 17.02 -7.58 0.11
N ARG A 43 17.89 -7.01 -0.73
CA ARG A 43 17.52 -5.95 -1.67
C ARG A 43 16.47 -6.43 -2.68
N GLN A 44 16.69 -7.62 -3.24
CA GLN A 44 15.76 -8.23 -4.19
C GLN A 44 14.40 -8.53 -3.55
N GLU A 45 14.40 -9.09 -2.33
CA GLU A 45 13.16 -9.37 -1.59
C GLU A 45 12.33 -8.10 -1.39
N ILE A 46 12.97 -6.96 -1.11
CA ILE A 46 12.25 -5.70 -0.92
C ILE A 46 11.73 -5.11 -2.20
N ILE A 47 12.47 -5.23 -3.30
CA ILE A 47 11.97 -4.83 -4.61
C ILE A 47 10.69 -5.62 -4.92
N GLU A 48 10.72 -6.95 -4.74
CA GLU A 48 9.56 -7.81 -4.97
C GLU A 48 8.37 -7.44 -4.07
N LYS A 49 8.59 -7.22 -2.77
CA LYS A 49 7.53 -6.75 -1.86
C LYS A 49 6.99 -5.38 -2.22
N THR A 50 7.84 -4.48 -2.74
CA THR A 50 7.42 -3.15 -3.20
C THR A 50 6.55 -3.27 -4.45
N GLU A 51 6.88 -4.17 -5.37
CA GLU A 51 6.09 -4.45 -6.56
C GLU A 51 4.69 -4.96 -6.19
N TYR A 52 4.59 -5.96 -5.32
CA TYR A 52 3.26 -6.43 -4.84
C TYR A 52 2.46 -5.31 -4.15
N LEU A 53 3.13 -4.48 -3.35
CA LEU A 53 2.50 -3.35 -2.68
C LEU A 53 1.97 -2.30 -3.67
N LEU A 54 2.70 -2.06 -4.77
CA LEU A 54 2.29 -1.17 -5.85
C LEU A 54 1.11 -1.76 -6.64
N ASP A 55 1.12 -3.05 -6.93
CA ASP A 55 0.00 -3.74 -7.59
C ASP A 55 -1.29 -3.62 -6.76
N ASP A 56 -1.19 -3.87 -5.45
CA ASP A 56 -2.32 -3.68 -4.52
C ASP A 56 -2.80 -2.21 -4.51
N MET A 57 -1.86 -1.25 -4.50
CA MET A 57 -2.16 0.17 -4.52
C MET A 57 -2.98 0.55 -5.76
N PHE A 58 -2.56 0.10 -6.94
CA PHE A 58 -3.24 0.37 -8.21
C PHE A 58 -4.62 -0.30 -8.24
N HIS A 59 -4.70 -1.58 -7.82
CA HIS A 59 -5.97 -2.29 -7.73
C HIS A 59 -7.00 -1.53 -6.88
N TYR A 60 -6.62 -1.11 -5.67
CA TYR A 60 -7.52 -0.36 -4.79
C TYR A 60 -7.82 1.05 -5.33
N TYR A 61 -6.86 1.72 -5.95
CA TYR A 61 -7.09 3.02 -6.58
C TYR A 61 -8.17 2.93 -7.67
N GLU A 62 -8.03 2.00 -8.61
CA GLU A 62 -8.99 1.80 -9.71
C GLU A 62 -10.38 1.44 -9.18
N ARG A 63 -10.46 0.47 -8.25
CA ARG A 63 -11.70 0.14 -7.55
C ARG A 63 -12.37 1.36 -6.93
N ASN A 64 -11.61 2.21 -6.24
CA ASN A 64 -12.14 3.39 -5.57
C ASN A 64 -12.57 4.50 -6.56
N VAL A 65 -11.94 4.58 -7.74
CA VAL A 65 -12.40 5.43 -8.84
C VAL A 65 -13.76 4.97 -9.34
N GLU A 66 -13.94 3.66 -9.58
CA GLU A 66 -15.22 3.11 -10.05
C GLU A 66 -16.34 3.28 -9.02
N LEU A 67 -16.09 3.02 -7.73
CA LEU A 67 -17.07 3.23 -6.67
C LEU A 67 -17.56 4.69 -6.60
N ARG A 68 -16.65 5.65 -6.78
CA ARG A 68 -17.01 7.09 -6.81
C ARG A 68 -17.87 7.48 -8.01
N LYS A 69 -17.82 6.73 -9.12
CA LYS A 69 -18.71 6.95 -10.27
C LYS A 69 -20.13 6.44 -10.00
N ILE A 70 -20.26 5.36 -9.21
CA ILE A 70 -21.56 4.78 -8.85
C ILE A 70 -22.25 5.59 -7.74
N GLU A 71 -21.48 6.18 -6.83
CA GLU A 71 -22.00 7.01 -5.73
C GLU A 71 -22.44 8.42 -6.17
N ARG A 72 -22.21 8.82 -7.43
CA ARG A 72 -22.59 10.12 -8.01
C ARG A 72 -23.85 10.02 -8.87
#